data_AF-A0A7X9QDT9-F1
#
_entry.id   AF-A0A7X9QDT9-F1
#
_cell.length_a   1.000
_cell.length_b   1.000
_cell.length_c   1.000
_cell.angle_alpha   90.00
_cell.angle_beta   90.00
_cell.angle_gamma   90.00
#
_symmetry.space_group_name_H-M   'P 1'
#
loop_
_entity.id
_entity.type
_entity.pdbx_description
1 polymer ?
#
loop_
_entity_poly.entity_id
_entity_poly.type
_entity_poly.pdbx_seq_one_letter_code
_entity_poly.pdbx_strand_id
1 'polypeptide(L)'
;MDEVLAQFDDGQLLAGIDAAVDALTDDRLRLPSDRERLALLLASVRVVSRLQVWQQRLAAQIEASEAAWREHGTSATSWLAEAARLTPREARRMIRCGEGLERFPTVAEAAERGDVLASQAE
;
A
#
# COMPACT_ATOMS: atom_id res chain seq x y z
N MET A 1 -4.38 -4.73 18.65
CA MET A 1 -3.18 -4.05 18.12
C MET A 1 -2.01 -4.67 18.87
N ASP A 2 -1.00 -5.17 18.15
CA ASP A 2 0.18 -5.78 18.77
C ASP A 2 0.88 -4.72 19.63
N GLU A 3 1.06 -4.96 20.94
CA GLU A 3 1.61 -3.98 21.89
C GLU A 3 3.00 -3.50 21.48
N VAL A 4 3.76 -4.35 20.76
CA VAL A 4 5.08 -4.02 20.22
C VAL A 4 5.01 -2.99 19.10
N LEU A 5 3.93 -3.00 18.30
CA LEU A 5 3.80 -2.09 17.15
C LEU A 5 3.21 -0.73 17.54
N ALA A 6 2.51 -0.65 18.66
CA ALA A 6 1.88 0.58 19.14
C ALA A 6 2.87 1.70 19.50
N GLN A 7 4.16 1.38 19.66
CA GLN A 7 5.23 2.33 19.97
C GLN A 7 5.82 3.02 18.73
N PHE A 8 5.46 2.58 17.52
CA PHE A 8 6.00 3.12 16.27
C PHE A 8 5.01 4.08 15.61
N ASP A 9 5.51 5.18 15.05
CA ASP A 9 4.73 6.01 14.13
C ASP A 9 4.62 5.35 12.73
N ASP A 10 3.75 5.89 11.87
CA ASP A 10 3.49 5.33 10.53
C ASP A 10 4.75 5.30 9.65
N GLY A 11 5.66 6.26 9.81
CA GLY A 11 6.93 6.31 9.08
C GLY A 11 7.89 5.20 9.53
N GLN A 12 7.97 4.96 10.84
CA GLN A 12 8.74 3.85 11.43
C GLN A 12 8.16 2.49 11.03
N LEU A 13 6.83 2.36 10.95
CA LEU A 13 6.17 1.15 10.47
C LEU A 13 6.53 0.85 9.00
N LEU A 14 6.49 1.87 8.12
CA LEU A 14 6.93 1.71 6.73
C LEU A 14 8.42 1.37 6.61
N ALA A 15 9.28 2.01 7.40
CA ALA A 15 10.70 1.68 7.42
C ALA A 15 10.95 0.23 7.87
N GLY A 16 10.16 -0.29 8.81
CA GLY A 16 10.19 -1.70 9.20
C GLY A 16 9.77 -2.66 8.09
N ILE A 17 8.76 -2.29 7.29
CA ILE A 17 8.35 -3.07 6.11
C ILE A 17 9.46 -3.07 5.06
N ASP A 18 10.06 -1.92 4.77
CA ASP A 18 11.16 -1.79 3.79
C ASP A 18 12.36 -2.66 4.17
N ALA A 19 12.79 -2.58 5.44
CA ALA A 19 13.86 -3.42 5.96
C ALA A 19 13.53 -4.93 5.93
N ALA A 20 12.25 -5.30 6.12
CA ALA A 20 11.81 -6.68 5.99
C ALA A 20 11.86 -7.17 4.54
N VAL A 21 11.52 -6.30 3.57
CA VAL A 21 11.65 -6.60 2.14
C VAL A 21 13.13 -6.78 1.78
N ASP A 22 14.02 -5.90 2.25
CA ASP A 22 15.47 -6.07 2.07
C ASP A 22 15.93 -7.46 2.57
N ALA A 23 15.52 -7.84 3.79
CA ALA A 23 15.85 -9.12 4.37
C ALA A 23 15.28 -10.33 3.60
N LEU A 24 14.10 -10.19 2.95
CA LEU A 24 13.51 -11.21 2.09
C LEU A 24 14.25 -11.34 0.74
N THR A 25 14.88 -10.27 0.27
CA THR A 25 15.61 -10.23 -1.01
C THR A 25 17.11 -10.50 -0.91
N ASP A 26 17.67 -10.52 0.31
CA ASP A 26 19.03 -11.03 0.58
C ASP A 26 19.11 -12.54 0.26
N ASP A 27 20.31 -13.08 0.06
CA ASP A 27 20.62 -14.50 -0.23
C ASP A 27 20.26 -15.46 0.94
N ARG A 28 19.49 -14.97 1.92
CA ARG A 28 19.07 -15.67 3.14
C ARG A 28 17.76 -16.42 3.00
N LEU A 29 17.12 -16.41 1.83
CA LEU A 29 15.85 -17.09 1.61
C LEU A 29 16.02 -18.63 1.69
N ARG A 30 16.08 -19.13 2.93
CA ARG A 30 16.18 -20.55 3.27
C ARG A 30 14.78 -21.14 3.24
N LEU A 31 14.26 -21.41 2.05
CA LEU A 31 13.00 -22.12 1.84
C LEU A 31 13.32 -23.57 1.42
N PRO A 32 13.41 -24.50 2.39
CA PRO A 32 13.89 -25.85 2.13
C PRO A 32 12.91 -26.70 1.31
N SER A 33 11.62 -26.34 1.25
CA SER A 33 10.60 -27.09 0.49
C SER A 33 9.74 -26.23 -0.45
N ASP A 34 9.22 -26.85 -1.50
CA ASP A 34 8.27 -26.22 -2.43
C ASP A 34 7.00 -25.74 -1.74
N ARG A 35 6.55 -26.46 -0.69
CA ARG A 35 5.39 -26.05 0.11
C ARG A 35 5.61 -24.69 0.77
N GLU A 36 6.78 -24.48 1.37
CA GLU A 36 7.11 -23.21 2.02
C GLU A 36 7.25 -22.09 0.98
N ARG A 37 7.80 -22.40 -0.21
CA ARG A 37 7.89 -21.44 -1.32
C ARG A 37 6.51 -20.97 -1.79
N LEU A 38 5.59 -21.90 -2.00
CA LEU A 38 4.22 -21.58 -2.42
C LEU A 38 3.46 -20.82 -1.33
N ALA A 39 3.60 -21.23 -0.08
CA ALA A 39 2.98 -20.52 1.04
C ALA A 39 3.50 -19.08 1.18
N LEU A 40 4.82 -18.88 1.02
CA LEU A 40 5.42 -17.55 1.09
C LEU A 40 4.95 -16.66 -0.08
N LEU A 41 4.85 -17.20 -1.30
CA LEU A 41 4.33 -16.47 -2.45
C LEU A 41 2.87 -16.02 -2.24
N LEU A 42 2.01 -16.89 -1.70
CA LEU A 42 0.64 -16.53 -1.40
C LEU A 42 0.56 -15.45 -0.31
N ALA A 43 1.41 -15.55 0.71
CA ALA A 43 1.49 -14.54 1.76
C ALA A 43 1.96 -13.19 1.22
N SER A 44 2.98 -13.16 0.35
CA SER A 44 3.50 -11.92 -0.23
C SER A 44 2.47 -11.24 -1.14
N VAL A 45 1.72 -11.99 -1.95
CA VAL A 45 0.60 -11.44 -2.75
C VAL A 45 -0.42 -10.74 -1.85
N ARG A 46 -0.79 -11.35 -0.73
CA ARG A 46 -1.73 -10.74 0.23
C ARG A 46 -1.14 -9.48 0.88
N VAL A 47 0.13 -9.50 1.28
CA VAL A 47 0.80 -8.34 1.91
C VAL A 47 0.89 -7.17 0.94
N VAL A 48 1.35 -7.39 -0.29
CA VAL A 48 1.43 -6.36 -1.34
C VAL A 48 0.07 -5.75 -1.60
N SER A 49 -0.97 -6.58 -1.70
CA SER A 49 -2.34 -6.11 -1.88
C SER A 49 -2.80 -5.20 -0.74
N ARG A 50 -2.58 -5.59 0.51
CA ARG A 50 -2.99 -4.79 1.68
C ARG A 50 -2.24 -3.45 1.73
N LEU A 51 -0.95 -3.46 1.40
CA LEU A 51 -0.15 -2.24 1.31
C LEU A 51 -0.66 -1.31 0.20
N GLN A 52 -1.01 -1.87 -0.96
CA GLN A 52 -1.59 -1.09 -2.06
C GLN A 52 -2.94 -0.46 -1.69
N VAL A 53 -3.82 -1.20 -1.01
CA VAL A 53 -5.11 -0.67 -0.50
C VAL A 53 -4.87 0.50 0.45
N TRP A 54 -3.93 0.36 1.38
CA TRP A 54 -3.56 1.44 2.30
C TRP A 54 -3.03 2.68 1.56
N GLN A 55 -2.14 2.49 0.57
CA GLN A 55 -1.62 3.58 -0.27
C GLN A 55 -2.73 4.30 -1.06
N GLN A 56 -3.67 3.55 -1.63
CA GLN A 56 -4.80 4.09 -2.38
C GLN A 56 -5.68 4.97 -1.47
N ARG A 57 -6.01 4.50 -0.26
CA ARG A 57 -6.75 5.29 0.73
C ARG A 57 -6.01 6.56 1.14
N LEU A 58 -4.71 6.47 1.42
CA LEU A 58 -3.90 7.64 1.75
C LEU A 58 -3.85 8.66 0.59
N ALA A 59 -3.73 8.18 -0.65
CA ALA A 59 -3.75 9.05 -1.83
C ALA A 59 -5.09 9.79 -1.99
N ALA A 60 -6.22 9.11 -1.77
CA ALA A 60 -7.55 9.75 -1.79
C ALA A 60 -7.70 10.80 -0.69
N GLN A 61 -7.20 10.53 0.52
CA GLN A 61 -7.21 11.50 1.63
C GLN A 61 -6.32 12.72 1.35
N ILE A 62 -5.16 12.52 0.71
CA ILE A 62 -4.26 13.61 0.29
C ILE A 62 -4.95 14.49 -0.76
N GLU A 63 -5.64 13.89 -1.73
CA GLU A 63 -6.43 14.62 -2.72
C GLU A 63 -7.59 15.39 -2.06
N ALA A 64 -8.41 14.71 -1.23
CA ALA A 64 -9.58 15.30 -0.59
C ALA A 64 -9.24 16.46 0.37
N SER A 65 -8.06 16.41 0.99
CA SER A 65 -7.56 17.45 1.89
C SER A 65 -6.74 18.53 1.20
N GLU A 66 -6.57 18.45 -0.12
CA GLU A 66 -5.73 19.33 -0.94
C GLU A 66 -4.30 19.47 -0.40
N ALA A 67 -3.77 18.42 0.26
CA ALA A 67 -2.48 18.51 0.95
C ALA A 67 -1.32 18.78 -0.03
N ALA A 68 -1.34 18.16 -1.21
CA ALA A 68 -0.36 18.42 -2.27
C ALA A 68 -0.41 19.87 -2.78
N TRP A 69 -1.60 20.49 -2.84
CA TRP A 69 -1.74 21.88 -3.25
C TRP A 69 -1.18 22.83 -2.19
N ARG A 70 -1.50 22.60 -0.92
CA ARG A 70 -1.03 23.43 0.19
C ARG A 70 0.49 23.37 0.38
N GLU A 71 1.10 22.20 0.21
CA GLU A 71 2.54 22.02 0.41
C GLU A 71 3.38 22.33 -0.85
N HIS A 72 2.85 22.04 -2.06
CA HIS A 72 3.64 22.07 -3.29
C HIS A 72 3.01 22.87 -4.44
N GLY A 73 1.84 23.47 -4.25
CA GLY A 73 1.17 24.28 -5.29
C GLY A 73 0.76 23.50 -6.53
N THR A 74 0.53 22.19 -6.39
CA THR A 74 0.20 21.29 -7.50
C THR A 74 -0.82 20.23 -7.08
N SER A 75 -1.50 19.60 -8.04
CA SER A 75 -2.47 18.52 -7.74
C SER A 75 -1.76 17.28 -7.17
N ALA A 76 -2.45 16.42 -6.41
CA ALA A 76 -1.83 15.18 -5.92
C ALA A 76 -1.43 14.25 -7.07
N THR A 77 -2.18 14.27 -8.19
CA THR A 77 -1.81 13.56 -9.42
C THR A 77 -0.45 14.01 -9.95
N SER A 78 -0.26 15.33 -10.11
CA SER A 78 1.00 15.89 -10.63
C SER A 78 2.15 15.63 -9.67
N TRP A 79 1.92 15.84 -8.37
CA TRP A 79 2.91 15.59 -7.33
C TRP A 79 3.35 14.12 -7.30
N LEU A 80 2.42 13.16 -7.32
CA LEU A 80 2.74 11.73 -7.38
C LEU A 80 3.49 11.35 -8.67
N ALA A 81 3.11 11.94 -9.80
CA ALA A 81 3.77 11.66 -11.07
C ALA A 81 5.25 12.08 -11.03
N GLU A 82 5.56 13.21 -10.40
CA GLU A 82 6.92 13.72 -10.26
C GLU A 82 7.69 13.02 -9.13
N ALA A 83 7.16 13.04 -7.91
CA ALA A 83 7.85 12.58 -6.70
C ALA A 83 8.01 11.05 -6.65
N ALA A 84 6.99 10.30 -7.08
CA ALA A 84 7.00 8.84 -7.07
C ALA A 84 7.33 8.24 -8.45
N ARG A 85 7.69 9.07 -9.45
CA ARG A 85 7.98 8.66 -10.84
C ARG A 85 6.86 7.83 -11.48
N LEU A 86 5.61 8.10 -11.09
CA LEU A 86 4.44 7.48 -11.71
C LEU A 86 4.10 8.19 -13.02
N THR A 87 3.48 7.47 -13.95
CA THR A 87 2.76 8.15 -15.02
C THR A 87 1.54 8.87 -14.42
N PRO A 88 1.08 9.99 -15.03
CA PRO A 88 -0.16 10.65 -14.60
C PRO A 88 -1.38 9.71 -14.58
N ARG A 89 -1.38 8.69 -15.45
CA ARG A 89 -2.43 7.66 -15.48
C ARG A 89 -2.40 6.76 -14.25
N GLU A 90 -1.21 6.35 -13.81
CA GLU A 90 -1.02 5.53 -12.60
C GLU A 90 -1.39 6.32 -11.34
N ALA A 91 -0.93 7.57 -11.23
CA ALA A 91 -1.28 8.45 -10.12
C ALA A 91 -2.81 8.65 -10.00
N ARG A 92 -3.48 9.00 -11.10
CA ARG A 92 -4.95 9.14 -11.11
C ARG A 92 -5.67 7.83 -10.78
N ARG A 93 -5.16 6.69 -11.24
CA ARG A 93 -5.76 5.39 -10.90
C ARG A 93 -5.65 5.14 -9.40
N MET A 94 -4.49 5.38 -8.80
CA MET A 94 -4.28 5.22 -7.35
C MET A 94 -5.30 6.03 -6.53
N ILE A 95 -5.47 7.31 -6.87
CA ILE A 95 -6.44 8.20 -6.21
C ILE A 95 -7.87 7.67 -6.37
N ARG A 96 -8.30 7.38 -7.62
CA ARG A 96 -9.66 6.88 -7.89
C ARG A 96 -9.98 5.56 -7.20
N CYS A 97 -9.01 4.65 -7.09
CA CYS A 97 -9.20 3.41 -6.35
C CYS A 97 -9.46 3.70 -4.87
N GLY A 98 -8.71 4.65 -4.29
CA GLY A 98 -8.93 5.11 -2.91
C GLY A 98 -10.32 5.72 -2.70
N GLU A 99 -10.75 6.61 -3.59
CA GLU A 99 -12.10 7.19 -3.58
C GLU A 99 -13.19 6.11 -3.69
N GLY A 100 -12.94 5.07 -4.51
CA GLY A 100 -13.80 3.89 -4.61
C GLY A 100 -13.92 3.14 -3.29
N LEU A 101 -12.80 2.89 -2.61
CA LEU A 101 -12.77 2.22 -1.31
C LEU A 101 -13.53 3.02 -0.24
N GLU A 102 -13.42 4.35 -0.23
CA GLU A 102 -14.20 5.22 0.67
C GLU A 102 -15.71 5.13 0.42
N ARG A 103 -16.10 4.94 -0.85
CA ARG A 103 -17.51 4.79 -1.25
C ARG A 103 -18.09 3.41 -0.93
N PHE A 104 -17.27 2.37 -0.85
CA PHE A 104 -17.71 0.98 -0.64
C PHE A 104 -17.07 0.33 0.61
N PRO A 105 -17.54 0.66 1.82
CA PRO A 105 -16.94 0.21 3.08
C PRO A 105 -16.78 -1.31 3.20
N THR A 106 -17.76 -2.11 2.76
CA THR A 106 -17.66 -3.58 2.82
C THR A 106 -16.52 -4.13 1.96
N VAL A 107 -16.27 -3.52 0.80
CA VAL A 107 -15.16 -3.92 -0.09
C VAL A 107 -13.84 -3.44 0.51
N ALA A 108 -13.80 -2.23 1.07
CA ALA A 108 -12.62 -1.70 1.75
C ALA A 108 -12.20 -2.58 2.93
N GLU A 109 -13.12 -2.94 3.81
CA GLU A 109 -12.84 -3.83 4.96
C GLU A 109 -12.32 -5.20 4.51
N ALA A 110 -12.86 -5.75 3.42
CA ALA A 110 -12.37 -7.01 2.86
C ALA A 110 -10.95 -6.86 2.29
N ALA A 111 -10.67 -5.75 1.58
CA ALA A 111 -9.37 -5.49 0.96
C ALA A 111 -8.28 -5.20 2.02
N GLU A 112 -8.62 -4.49 3.10
CA GLU A 112 -7.73 -4.21 4.23
C GLU A 112 -7.35 -5.45 5.03
N ARG A 113 -8.29 -6.40 5.16
CA ARG A 113 -8.02 -7.72 5.73
C ARG A 113 -7.26 -8.61 4.74
N GLY A 114 -7.22 -8.26 3.46
CA GLY A 114 -6.60 -9.03 2.40
C GLY A 114 -7.41 -10.26 2.00
N ASP A 115 -8.72 -10.21 2.18
CA ASP A 115 -9.68 -11.22 1.70
C ASP A 115 -9.94 -11.07 0.20
N VAL A 116 -9.82 -9.84 -0.31
CA VAL A 116 -9.83 -9.51 -1.74
C VAL A 116 -8.56 -8.75 -2.09
N LEU A 117 -8.09 -8.93 -3.33
CA LEU A 117 -6.92 -8.21 -3.84
C LEU A 117 -7.26 -6.75 -4.17
N ALA A 118 -6.28 -5.86 -4.11
CA ALA A 118 -6.44 -4.44 -4.44
C ALA A 118 -7.06 -4.26 -5.84
N SER A 119 -6.63 -5.07 -6.81
CA SER A 119 -7.18 -5.07 -8.18
C SER A 119 -8.62 -5.60 -8.28
N GLN A 120 -9.10 -6.36 -7.30
CA GLN A 120 -10.48 -6.84 -7.20
C GLN A 120 -11.38 -5.84 -6.47
N ALA A 121 -10.79 -4.85 -5.80
CA ALA A 121 -11.47 -3.82 -5.03
C ALA A 121 -11.58 -2.47 -5.76
N GLU A 122 -11.04 -2.36 -6.99
CA GLU A 122 -11.17 -1.20 -7.89
C GLU A 122 -12.53 -1.17 -8.59
#